data_AF-A0A523YM61-F1
#
_entry.id   AF-A0A523YM61-F1
#
_cell.length_a   1.000
_cell.length_b   1.000
_cell.length_c   1.000
_cell.angle_alpha   90.00
_cell.angle_beta   90.00
_cell.angle_gamma   90.00
#
_symmetry.space_group_name_H-M   'P 1'
#
loop_
_entity.id
_entity.type
_entity.pdbx_description
1 polymer ?
#
loop_
_entity_poly.entity_id
_entity_poly.type
_entity_poly.pdbx_seq_one_letter_code
_entity_poly.pdbx_strand_id
1 'polypeptide(L)'
;MKYSLFLGCTIPARSRNYELSARAIASRLDLEFVDIEEFSCCGFPLEASDEMGAILLGAMNLCLAEEKGLDICALCSACASMLTKT
;
A
#
# COMPACT_ATOMS: atom_id res chain seq x y z
N MET A 1 13.27 10.71 -4.19
CA MET A 1 13.07 9.25 -4.37
C MET A 1 11.62 8.98 -4.74
N LYS A 2 11.33 7.95 -5.54
CA LYS A 2 9.96 7.61 -5.95
C LYS A 2 9.48 6.36 -5.22
N TYR A 3 8.24 6.39 -4.73
CA TYR A 3 7.57 5.26 -4.10
C TYR A 3 6.17 5.10 -4.65
N SER A 4 5.72 3.85 -4.81
CA SER A 4 4.30 3.57 -5.04
C SER A 4 3.54 3.72 -3.72
N LEU A 5 2.51 4.56 -3.70
CA LEU A 5 1.76 4.84 -2.48
C LEU A 5 0.62 3.83 -2.29
N PHE A 6 0.76 2.96 -1.29
CA PHE A 6 -0.26 1.98 -0.95
C PHE A 6 -1.21 2.54 0.12
N LEU A 7 -2.40 2.97 -0.32
CA LEU A 7 -3.41 3.57 0.55
C LEU A 7 -4.25 2.53 1.33
N GLY A 8 -4.28 1.28 0.85
CA GLY A 8 -5.19 0.26 1.37
C GLY A 8 -6.66 0.70 1.23
N CYS A 9 -7.53 0.19 2.11
CA CYS A 9 -8.98 0.40 2.01
C CYS A 9 -9.52 1.53 2.91
N THR A 10 -9.02 1.66 4.14
CA THR A 10 -9.60 2.58 5.14
C THR A 10 -9.24 4.04 4.87
N ILE A 11 -8.01 4.33 4.44
CA ILE A 11 -7.55 5.70 4.18
C ILE A 11 -8.41 6.38 3.11
N PRO A 12 -8.61 5.83 1.91
CA PRO A 12 -9.41 6.50 0.89
C PRO A 12 -10.90 6.57 1.28
N ALA A 13 -11.42 5.58 2.03
CA ALA A 13 -12.84 5.50 2.36
C ALA A 13 -13.26 6.34 3.58
N ARG A 14 -12.39 6.49 4.59
CA ARG A 14 -12.77 7.05 5.90
C ARG A 14 -11.76 8.04 6.49
N SER A 15 -10.50 7.99 6.09
CA SER A 15 -9.41 8.75 6.72
C SER A 15 -8.53 9.46 5.69
N ARG A 16 -9.16 10.16 4.74
CA ARG A 16 -8.49 10.82 3.59
C ARG A 16 -7.43 11.84 4.02
N ASN A 17 -7.53 12.37 5.24
CA ASN A 17 -6.54 13.25 5.84
C ASN A 17 -5.13 12.62 5.92
N TYR A 18 -5.02 11.29 6.05
CA TYR A 18 -3.73 10.60 6.06
C TYR A 18 -3.01 10.74 4.72
N GLU A 19 -3.71 10.46 3.61
CA GLU A 19 -3.17 10.63 2.27
C GLU A 19 -2.77 12.09 2.01
N LEU A 20 -3.67 13.04 2.30
CA LEU A 20 -3.43 14.46 2.08
C LEU A 20 -2.20 14.94 2.86
N SER A 21 -2.07 14.55 4.13
CA SER A 21 -0.92 14.90 4.97
C SER A 21 0.36 14.27 4.45
N ALA A 22 0.34 13.00 4.05
CA ALA A 22 1.53 12.30 3.55
C ALA A 22 2.04 12.95 2.25
N ARG A 23 1.16 13.20 1.27
CA ARG A 23 1.53 13.85 0.01
C ARG A 23 2.04 15.28 0.22
N ALA A 24 1.46 16.03 1.16
CA ALA A 24 1.91 17.39 1.46
C ALA A 24 3.33 17.45 2.05
N ILE A 25 3.73 16.43 2.82
CA ILE A 25 5.08 16.35 3.41
C ILE A 25 6.08 15.73 2.43
N ALA A 26 5.65 14.80 1.56
CA ALA A 26 6.52 14.13 0.59
C ALA A 26 7.34 15.11 -0.24
N SER A 27 6.72 16.17 -0.75
CA SER A 27 7.40 17.20 -1.55
C SER A 27 8.48 17.96 -0.78
N ARG A 28 8.37 18.06 0.55
CA ARG A 28 9.39 18.69 1.40
C ARG A 28 10.56 17.77 1.75
N LEU A 29 10.40 16.47 1.54
CA LEU A 29 11.41 15.44 1.79
C LEU A 29 12.03 14.91 0.48
N ASP A 30 11.80 15.61 -0.64
CA ASP A 30 12.20 15.18 -1.98
C ASP A 30 11.70 13.76 -2.33
N LEU A 31 10.50 13.42 -1.83
CA LEU A 31 9.78 12.18 -2.13
C LEU A 31 8.66 12.44 -3.14
N GLU A 32 8.50 11.52 -4.07
CA GLU A 32 7.41 11.50 -5.03
C GLU A 32 6.59 10.23 -4.83
N PHE A 33 5.28 10.40 -4.60
CA PHE A 33 4.34 9.30 -4.52
C PHE A 33 3.68 9.07 -5.88
N VAL A 34 3.78 7.84 -6.36
CA VAL A 34 3.17 7.35 -7.59
C VAL A 34 1.99 6.46 -7.24
N ASP A 35 0.86 6.67 -7.92
CA ASP A 35 -0.32 5.85 -7.75
C ASP A 35 -0.29 4.66 -8.70
N ILE A 36 -0.65 3.49 -8.19
CA ILE A 36 -0.90 2.27 -8.96
C ILE A 36 -2.38 1.97 -8.79
N GLU A 37 -3.17 2.20 -9.84
CA GLU A 37 -4.63 2.10 -9.79
C GLU A 37 -5.11 0.66 -9.53
N GLU A 38 -4.28 -0.32 -9.89
CA GLU A 38 -4.54 -1.74 -9.74
C GLU A 38 -4.32 -2.26 -8.31
N PHE A 39 -3.79 -1.42 -7.39
CA PHE A 39 -3.65 -1.82 -5.99
C PHE A 39 -4.99 -2.20 -5.37
N SER A 40 -4.96 -3.30 -4.63
CA SER A 40 -6.14 -3.91 -4.02
C SER A 40 -5.96 -4.05 -2.50
N CYS A 41 -6.79 -4.90 -1.86
CA CYS A 41 -6.64 -5.18 -0.44
C CYS A 41 -5.27 -5.81 -0.14
N CYS A 42 -4.67 -5.46 1.00
CA CYS A 42 -3.39 -6.05 1.42
C CYS A 42 -3.50 -7.52 1.87
N GLY A 43 -4.70 -8.01 2.17
CA GLY A 43 -4.93 -9.35 2.72
C GLY A 43 -5.33 -9.37 4.20
N PHE A 44 -5.14 -8.28 4.94
CA PHE A 44 -5.66 -8.15 6.32
C PHE A 44 -7.12 -7.62 6.30
N PRO A 45 -8.07 -8.19 7.08
CA PRO A 45 -7.91 -9.30 8.03
C PRO A 45 -8.29 -10.68 7.45
N LEU A 46 -8.40 -10.82 6.13
CA LEU A 46 -8.82 -12.07 5.44
C LEU A 46 -7.98 -13.28 5.87
N GLU A 47 -6.71 -13.05 6.17
CA GLU A 47 -5.74 -14.04 6.65
C GLU A 47 -6.30 -14.95 7.78
N ALA A 48 -7.12 -14.40 8.68
CA ALA A 48 -7.69 -15.18 9.78
C ALA A 48 -8.67 -16.27 9.32
N SER A 49 -9.22 -16.14 8.11
CA SER A 49 -10.17 -17.07 7.50
C SER A 49 -9.60 -17.81 6.28
N ASP A 50 -8.69 -17.17 5.53
CA ASP A 50 -8.06 -17.70 4.33
C ASP A 50 -6.64 -17.12 4.19
N GLU A 51 -5.66 -17.84 4.72
CA GLU A 51 -4.25 -17.43 4.69
C GLU A 51 -3.70 -17.40 3.27
N MET A 52 -4.01 -18.38 2.43
CA MET A 52 -3.51 -18.41 1.05
C MET A 52 -4.12 -17.27 0.23
N GLY A 53 -5.41 -16.99 0.39
CA GLY A 53 -6.06 -15.85 -0.25
C GLY A 53 -5.46 -14.52 0.17
N ALA A 54 -5.13 -14.36 1.46
CA ALA A 54 -4.48 -13.16 1.97
C ALA A 54 -3.06 -12.97 1.40
N ILE A 55 -2.25 -14.04 1.36
CA ILE A 55 -0.90 -14.01 0.76
C ILE A 55 -1.00 -13.69 -0.74
N LEU A 56 -1.92 -14.30 -1.47
CA LEU A 56 -2.10 -14.05 -2.90
C LEU A 56 -2.42 -12.56 -3.18
N LEU A 57 -3.31 -11.96 -2.39
CA LEU A 57 -3.62 -10.53 -2.51
C LEU A 57 -2.40 -9.65 -2.22
N GLY A 58 -1.64 -9.94 -1.17
CA GLY A 58 -0.39 -9.25 -0.86
C GLY A 58 0.60 -9.33 -2.03
N ALA A 59 0.79 -10.54 -2.58
CA ALA A 59 1.76 -10.82 -3.64
C ALA A 59 1.39 -10.10 -4.93
N MET A 60 0.10 -10.05 -5.29
CA MET A 60 -0.37 -9.28 -6.45
C MET A 60 0.02 -7.80 -6.35
N ASN A 61 -0.12 -7.19 -5.17
CA ASN A 61 0.28 -5.80 -4.98
C ASN A 61 1.81 -5.62 -5.08
N LEU A 62 2.59 -6.57 -4.57
CA LEU A 62 4.06 -6.55 -4.71
C LEU A 62 4.49 -6.65 -6.18
N CYS A 63 3.89 -7.57 -6.95
CA CYS A 63 4.17 -7.70 -8.39
C CYS A 63 3.82 -6.43 -9.16
N LEU A 64 2.68 -5.79 -8.87
CA LEU A 64 2.31 -4.52 -9.51
C LEU A 64 3.33 -3.40 -9.24
N ALA A 65 3.86 -3.32 -8.03
CA ALA A 65 4.90 -2.36 -7.70
C ALA A 65 6.24 -2.70 -8.39
N GLU A 66 6.60 -3.99 -8.44
CA GLU A 66 7.79 -4.50 -9.13
C GLU A 66 7.75 -4.22 -10.64
N GLU A 67 6.59 -4.40 -11.30
CA GLU A 67 6.39 -4.09 -12.72
C GLU A 67 6.64 -2.61 -13.04
N LYS A 68 6.38 -1.71 -12.08
CA LYS A 68 6.68 -0.28 -12.21
C LYS A 68 8.11 0.08 -11.77
N GLY A 69 8.86 -0.88 -11.22
CA GLY A 69 10.20 -0.66 -10.67
C GLY A 69 10.20 0.27 -9.46
N LEU A 70 9.15 0.21 -8.63
CA LEU A 70 8.97 1.09 -7.47
C LEU A 70 8.82 0.28 -6.19
N ASP A 71 9.45 0.76 -5.11
CA ASP A 71 9.18 0.26 -3.77
C ASP A 71 7.79 0.73 -3.29
N ILE A 72 7.17 -0.02 -2.37
CA ILE A 72 5.89 0.34 -1.77
C ILE A 72 6.09 1.18 -0.50
N CYS A 73 5.35 2.28 -0.40
CA CYS A 73 5.16 3.02 0.84
C CYS A 73 3.72 2.84 1.33
N ALA A 74 3.54 2.16 2.46
CA ALA A 74 2.23 1.96 3.09
C ALA A 74 2.05 2.90 4.29
N LEU A 75 0.90 3.57 4.36
CA LEU A 75 0.56 4.49 5.47
C LEU A 75 -0.18 3.80 6.63
N CYS A 76 -0.55 2.53 6.47
CA CYS A 76 -1.25 1.72 7.46
C CYS A 76 -0.33 0.61 7.96
N SER A 77 -0.19 0.48 9.28
CA SER A 77 0.66 -0.54 9.91
C SER A 77 0.25 -1.97 9.57
N ALA A 78 -1.05 -2.25 9.49
CA ALA A 78 -1.55 -3.56 9.10
C ALA A 78 -1.21 -3.88 7.63
N CYS A 79 -1.35 -2.90 6.73
CA CYS A 79 -0.95 -3.05 5.33
C CYS A 79 0.56 -3.31 5.21
N ALA A 80 1.37 -2.52 5.92
CA ALA A 80 2.83 -2.69 5.93
C ALA A 80 3.24 -4.07 6.44
N SER A 81 2.64 -4.53 7.54
CA SER A 81 2.91 -5.85 8.12
C SER A 81 2.52 -6.98 7.16
N MET A 82 1.35 -6.90 6.52
CA MET A 82 0.87 -7.95 5.62
C MET A 82 1.72 -8.01 4.34
N LEU A 83 2.04 -6.86 3.75
CA LEU A 83 2.91 -6.78 2.56
C LEU A 83 4.35 -7.21 2.85
N THR A 84 4.85 -7.02 4.07
CA THR A 84 6.19 -7.48 4.48
C THR A 84 6.23 -8.97 4.79
N LYS A 85 5.11 -9.54 5.27
CA LYS A 85 4.98 -10.98 5.51
C LYS A 85 4.95 -11.77 4.18
N THR A 86 4.37 -11.16 3.14
CA THR A 86 4.16 -11.78 1.82
C THR A 86 5.46 -11.86 1.04
#